data_AF-A0AAW2X1H8-F1
#
_entry.id   AF-A0AAW2X1H8-F1
#
_cell.length_a   1.000
_cell.length_b   1.000
_cell.length_c   1.000
_cell.angle_alpha   90.00
_cell.angle_beta   90.00
_cell.angle_gamma   90.00
#
_symmetry.space_group_name_H-M   'P 1'
#
loop_
_entity.id
_entity.type
_entity.pdbx_description
1 polymer ?
#
loop_
_entity_poly.entity_id
_entity_poly.type
_entity_poly.pdbx_seq_one_letter_code
_entity_poly.pdbx_strand_id
1 'polypeptide(L)'
;MENVHRFPRLEQSMPQRFLSTTTNRSARGFHIRCELLSMMDASQGYHQIMLAPEDRKKVSFITSEGTFCYVAMPFGLKNAGATYQRLVDNISSSNRQM
;
A
#
# COMPACT_ATOMS: atom_id res chain seq x y z
N MET A 1 9.42 -22.32 19.07
CA MET A 1 9.80 -20.91 19.34
C MET A 1 9.93 -20.26 17.97
N GLU A 2 9.06 -19.40 17.47
CA GLU A 2 7.91 -18.68 18.01
C GLU A 2 6.75 -18.89 17.02
N ASN A 3 5.57 -19.22 17.55
CA ASN A 3 4.36 -19.26 16.74
C ASN A 3 4.03 -17.80 16.38
N VAL A 4 4.39 -17.40 15.17
CA VAL A 4 3.94 -16.17 14.53
C VAL A 4 2.43 -16.34 14.34
N HIS A 5 1.66 -15.95 15.35
CA HIS A 5 0.22 -15.84 15.25
C HIS A 5 -0.06 -14.78 14.18
N ARG A 6 -0.22 -15.30 12.96
CA ARG A 6 -0.77 -14.64 11.80
C ARG A 6 -2.00 -13.86 12.28
N PHE A 7 -1.91 -12.54 12.15
CA PHE A 7 -2.98 -11.61 12.45
C PHE A 7 -4.33 -12.19 11.99
N PRO A 8 -5.36 -12.21 12.86
CA PRO A 8 -6.69 -12.56 12.42
C PRO A 8 -7.10 -11.59 11.31
N ARG A 9 -7.83 -12.15 10.35
CA ARG A 9 -8.43 -11.55 9.16
C ARG A 9 -9.37 -10.37 9.51
N LEU A 10 -8.84 -9.31 10.11
CA LEU A 10 -9.50 -8.06 10.51
C LEU A 10 -9.08 -6.88 9.61
N GLU A 11 -8.34 -7.17 8.55
CA GLU A 11 -7.97 -6.27 7.44
C GLU A 11 -8.86 -6.51 6.19
N GLN A 12 -9.93 -7.30 6.32
CA GLN A 12 -10.91 -7.51 5.25
C GLN A 12 -12.27 -6.82 5.53
N SER A 13 -12.41 -6.15 6.68
CA SER A 13 -13.64 -5.47 7.09
C SER A 13 -13.58 -3.94 6.98
N MET A 14 -12.43 -3.34 6.64
CA MET A 14 -12.40 -1.91 6.32
C MET A 14 -12.92 -1.71 4.89
N PRO A 15 -14.03 -0.97 4.70
CA PRO A 15 -14.66 -0.84 3.38
C PRO A 15 -13.76 -0.05 2.42
N GLN A 16 -13.32 -0.69 1.33
CA GLN A 16 -12.75 -0.01 0.15
C GLN A 16 -13.84 0.65 -0.72
N ARG A 17 -14.86 1.27 -0.11
CA ARG A 17 -16.00 1.90 -0.80
C ARG A 17 -16.07 3.33 -0.28
N PHE A 18 -15.81 4.39 -1.04
CA PHE A 18 -16.40 4.71 -2.34
C PHE A 18 -15.66 5.92 -2.93
N LEU A 19 -14.73 5.73 -3.88
CA LEU A 19 -14.41 6.81 -4.81
C LEU A 19 -15.41 6.72 -5.97
N SER A 20 -16.64 7.16 -5.72
CA SER A 20 -17.50 7.66 -6.80
C SER A 20 -17.69 9.16 -6.59
N THR A 21 -16.79 9.92 -7.20
CA THR A 21 -17.21 11.17 -7.79
C THR A 21 -17.15 10.98 -9.29
N THR A 22 -18.30 10.71 -9.88
CA THR A 22 -18.58 10.96 -11.29
C THR A 22 -18.15 12.39 -11.62
N THR A 23 -16.90 12.57 -12.05
CA THR A 23 -16.50 13.78 -12.76
C THR A 23 -16.61 13.48 -14.24
N ASN A 24 -17.77 13.81 -14.79
CA ASN A 24 -17.87 14.13 -16.21
C ASN A 24 -17.12 15.46 -16.42
N ARG A 25 -15.82 15.38 -16.66
CA ARG A 25 -15.07 16.50 -17.22
C ARG A 25 -14.54 16.07 -18.57
N SER A 26 -15.31 16.44 -19.59
CA SER A 26 -14.90 16.65 -20.98
C SER A 26 -13.38 16.59 -21.18
N ALA A 27 -12.92 15.45 -21.71
CA ALA A 27 -11.56 15.25 -22.16
C ALA A 27 -11.30 16.13 -23.39
N ARG A 28 -10.96 17.40 -23.15
CA ARG A 28 -10.39 18.26 -24.19
C ARG A 28 -8.92 17.90 -24.35
N GLY A 29 -8.66 17.08 -25.37
CA GLY A 29 -7.44 17.08 -26.17
C GLY A 29 -6.12 16.89 -25.43
N PHE A 30 -5.81 15.64 -25.06
CA PHE A 30 -4.42 15.24 -24.84
C PHE A 30 -4.12 14.13 -25.85
N HIS A 31 -3.44 14.48 -26.94
CA HIS A 31 -2.98 13.52 -27.95
C HIS A 31 -1.84 12.69 -27.32
N ILE A 32 -2.19 11.63 -26.59
CA ILE A 32 -1.22 10.62 -26.14
C ILE A 32 -1.00 9.66 -27.30
N ARG A 33 0.17 9.72 -27.94
CA ARG A 33 0.64 8.66 -28.84
C ARG A 33 1.20 7.52 -27.98
N CYS A 34 0.32 6.73 -27.37
CA CYS A 34 0.65 5.45 -26.74
C CYS A 34 -0.19 4.36 -27.41
N GLU A 35 0.48 3.41 -28.06
CA GLU A 35 -0.18 2.36 -28.84
C GLU A 35 -0.75 1.24 -27.96
N LEU A 36 -0.20 1.06 -26.75
CA LEU A 36 -0.72 0.14 -25.74
C LEU A 36 -0.42 0.68 -24.33
N LEU A 37 -1.46 0.82 -23.51
CA LEU A 37 -1.35 1.14 -22.08
C LEU A 37 -1.87 -0.05 -21.28
N SER A 38 -1.10 -0.47 -20.27
CA SER A 38 -1.51 -1.49 -19.30
C SER A 38 -1.47 -0.88 -17.90
N MET A 39 -2.52 -1.12 -17.11
CA MET A 39 -2.61 -0.68 -15.71
C MET A 39 -2.40 -1.89 -14.81
N MET A 40 -1.54 -1.75 -13.79
CA MET A 40 -1.33 -2.76 -12.76
C MET A 40 -2.11 -2.38 -11.50
N ASP A 41 -2.78 -3.34 -10.86
CA ASP A 41 -3.41 -3.12 -9.56
C ASP A 41 -2.37 -3.26 -8.43
N ALA A 42 -2.31 -2.25 -7.57
CA ALA A 42 -1.46 -2.22 -6.39
C ALA A 42 -2.25 -1.80 -5.13
N SER A 43 -3.57 -2.03 -5.12
CA SER A 43 -4.47 -1.70 -4.01
C SER A 43 -4.00 -2.20 -2.63
N GLN A 44 -3.22 -3.29 -2.57
CA GLN A 44 -2.62 -3.85 -1.35
C GLN A 44 -1.09 -3.68 -1.26
N GLY A 45 -0.51 -2.77 -2.05
CA GLY A 45 0.94 -2.59 -2.15
C GLY A 45 1.61 -2.23 -0.83
N TYR A 46 0.93 -1.48 0.06
CA TYR A 46 1.48 -1.10 1.36
C TYR A 46 1.75 -2.31 2.27
N HIS A 47 0.87 -3.31 2.25
CA HIS A 47 1.03 -4.51 3.11
C HIS A 47 2.17 -5.43 2.65
N GLN A 48 2.77 -5.16 1.50
CA GLN A 48 3.95 -5.88 1.03
C GLN A 48 5.25 -5.21 1.51
N ILE A 49 5.19 -3.98 2.04
CA ILE A 49 6.34 -3.25 2.56
C ILE A 49 6.57 -3.64 4.02
N MET A 50 7.65 -4.39 4.26
CA MET A 50 8.05 -4.79 5.61
C MET A 50 8.47 -3.57 6.46
N LEU A 51 7.96 -3.50 7.68
CA LEU A 51 8.42 -2.51 8.67
C LEU A 51 9.75 -2.95 9.27
N ALA A 52 10.63 -1.96 9.48
CA ALA A 52 11.87 -2.14 10.23
C ALA A 52 11.55 -2.61 11.67
N PRO A 53 12.29 -3.60 12.22
CA PRO A 53 11.99 -4.17 13.54
C PRO A 53 11.87 -3.12 14.66
N GLU A 54 12.69 -2.07 14.61
CA GLU A 54 12.68 -0.94 15.54
C GLU A 54 11.40 -0.09 15.48
N ASP A 55 10.77 0.00 14.31
CA ASP A 55 9.57 0.80 14.09
C ASP A 55 8.29 0.02 14.39
N ARG A 56 8.32 -1.32 14.36
CA ARG A 56 7.13 -2.17 14.65
C ARG A 56 6.49 -1.86 16.00
N LYS A 57 7.31 -1.54 17.03
CA LYS A 57 6.82 -1.18 18.36
C LYS A 57 6.04 0.15 18.35
N LYS A 58 6.44 1.09 17.49
CA LYS A 58 5.80 2.42 17.36
C LYS A 58 4.45 2.33 16.65
N VAL A 59 4.28 1.30 15.83
CA VAL A 59 3.05 1.02 15.09
C VAL A 59 2.31 -0.15 15.75
N SER A 60 2.25 -0.15 17.09
CA SER A 60 1.49 -1.14 17.86
C SER A 60 0.10 -0.60 18.21
N PHE A 61 -0.85 -1.51 18.40
CA PHE A 61 -2.19 -1.19 18.87
C PHE A 61 -2.61 -2.15 19.98
N ILE A 62 -3.48 -1.67 20.86
CA ILE A 62 -3.97 -2.41 22.03
C ILE A 62 -5.37 -2.93 21.71
N THR A 63 -5.60 -4.21 21.97
CA THR A 63 -6.92 -4.84 21.97
C THR A 63 -7.24 -5.32 23.39
N SER A 64 -8.48 -5.76 23.62
CA SER A 64 -8.88 -6.38 24.89
C SER A 64 -8.08 -7.65 25.22
N GLU A 65 -7.46 -8.29 24.22
CA GLU A 65 -6.69 -9.53 24.38
C GLU A 65 -5.18 -9.29 24.50
N GLY A 66 -4.70 -8.07 24.23
CA GLY A 66 -3.27 -7.74 24.35
C GLY A 66 -2.78 -6.65 23.41
N THR A 67 -1.47 -6.52 23.29
CA THR A 67 -0.81 -5.55 22.38
C THR A 67 -0.31 -6.27 21.14
N PHE A 68 -0.69 -5.76 19.96
CA PHE A 68 -0.29 -6.30 18.66
C PHE A 68 0.56 -5.28 17.91
N CYS A 69 1.55 -5.74 17.16
CA CYS A 69 2.42 -4.91 16.33
C CYS A 69 2.27 -5.27 14.86
N TYR A 70 2.20 -4.27 13.99
CA TYR A 70 2.23 -4.51 12.55
C TYR A 70 3.61 -4.95 12.08
N VAL A 71 3.65 -5.95 11.19
CA VAL A 71 4.89 -6.48 10.59
C VAL A 71 5.19 -5.83 9.24
N ALA A 72 4.12 -5.44 8.53
CA ALA A 72 4.15 -4.69 7.30
C ALA A 72 3.40 -3.36 7.49
N MET A 73 3.64 -2.40 6.60
CA MET A 73 3.14 -1.05 6.71
C MET A 73 1.60 -1.00 6.73
N PRO A 74 0.97 -0.60 7.85
CA PRO A 74 -0.49 -0.46 7.90
C PRO A 74 -0.96 0.79 7.18
N PHE A 75 -2.26 0.81 6.86
CA PHE A 75 -2.93 2.00 6.36
C PHE A 75 -2.88 3.16 7.36
N GLY A 76 -2.94 4.39 6.83
CA GLY A 76 -3.01 5.61 7.64
C GLY A 76 -1.67 6.13 8.15
N LEU A 77 -0.54 5.49 7.84
CA LEU A 77 0.77 6.06 8.13
C LEU A 77 1.07 7.26 7.21
N LYS A 78 1.41 8.41 7.80
CA LYS A 78 1.73 9.66 7.08
C LYS A 78 2.81 9.50 5.99
N ASN A 79 3.75 8.58 6.20
CA ASN A 79 4.88 8.35 5.30
C ASN A 79 4.66 7.19 4.34
N ALA A 80 3.51 6.51 4.39
CA ALA A 80 3.28 5.31 3.60
C ALA A 80 3.41 5.55 2.09
N GLY A 81 2.81 6.64 1.60
CA GLY A 81 2.90 7.03 0.19
C GLY A 81 4.33 7.30 -0.27
N ALA A 82 5.12 8.04 0.53
CA ALA A 82 6.51 8.35 0.19
C ALA A 82 7.40 7.09 0.15
N THR A 83 7.20 6.16 1.09
CA THR A 83 7.94 4.89 1.10
C THR A 83 7.56 4.01 -0.09
N TYR A 84 6.28 3.94 -0.43
CA TYR A 84 5.81 3.18 -1.59
C TYR A 84 6.33 3.76 -2.92
N GLN A 85 6.29 5.09 -3.07
CA GLN A 85 6.83 5.75 -4.25
C GLN A 85 8.32 5.43 -4.45
N ARG A 86 9.13 5.54 -3.39
CA ARG A 86 10.56 5.20 -3.45
C ARG A 86 10.80 3.74 -3.85
N LEU A 87 9.98 2.81 -3.35
CA LEU A 87 10.07 1.41 -3.74
C LEU A 87 9.82 1.23 -5.25
N VAL A 88 8.76 1.84 -5.77
CA VAL A 88 8.41 1.77 -7.20
C VAL A 88 9.49 2.41 -8.06
N ASP A 89 10.01 3.57 -7.65
CA ASP A 89 11.08 4.27 -8.35
C ASP A 89 12.35 3.39 -8.44
N ASN A 90 12.72 2.72 -7.33
CA ASN A 90 13.86 1.81 -7.30
C ASN A 90 13.65 0.62 -8.25
N ILE A 91 12.49 -0.04 -8.20
CA ILE A 91 12.17 -1.18 -9.07
C ILE A 91 12.19 -0.77 -10.55
N SER A 92 11.59 0.38 -10.89
CA SER A 92 11.52 0.88 -12.26
C SER A 92 12.91 1.31 -12.78
N SER A 93 13.74 1.89 -11.92
CA SER A 93 15.10 2.29 -12.28
C SER A 93 16.02 1.11 -12.60
N SER A 94 15.90 -0.01 -11.87
CA SER A 94 16.63 -1.25 -12.15
C SER A 94 16.20 -1.90 -13.46
N ASN A 95 14.93 -1.81 -13.83
CA ASN A 95 14.38 -2.45 -15.03
C ASN A 95 14.67 -1.68 -16.34
N ARG A 96 15.37 -0.53 -16.24
CA ARG A 96 15.77 0.31 -17.39
C ARG A 96 17.16 -0.03 -17.95
N GLN A 97 17.88 -0.98 -17.32
CA GLN A 97 19.22 -1.42 -17.72
C GLN A 97 19.23 -2.78 -18.46
N MET A 98 18.06 -3.33 -18.81
CA MET A 98 17.90 -4.53 -19.64
C MET A 98 17.35 -4.12 -21.00
#